data_AF-A0AAW5EKC5-F1
#
_entry.id   AF-A0AAW5EKC5-F1
#
_cell.length_a   1.000
_cell.length_b   1.000
_cell.length_c   1.000
_cell.angle_alpha   90.00
_cell.angle_beta   90.00
_cell.angle_gamma   90.00
#
_symmetry.space_group_name_H-M   'P 1'
#
loop_
_entity.id
_entity.type
_entity.pdbx_description
1 polymer ?
#
loop_
_entity_poly.entity_id
_entity_poly.type
_entity_poly.pdbx_seq_one_letter_code
_entity_poly.pdbx_strand_id
1 'polypeptide(L)'
;ADKDKYLKMIYNKTAVLIEASARCGAILANLDEKAFGEYGKNLGLAFQMIDDILDIKGDEKTLGKPAMNDFKEGKTTLPYIYL
;
A
#
# COMPACT_ATOMS: atom_id res chain seq x y z
N ALA A 1 -8.80 -9.03 -13.31
CA ALA A 1 -9.22 -7.85 -14.08
C ALA A 1 -9.25 -6.58 -13.21
N ASP A 2 -10.00 -6.56 -12.11
CA ASP A 2 -9.99 -5.41 -11.16
C ASP A 2 -8.94 -5.57 -10.05
N LYS A 3 -8.86 -6.76 -9.45
CA LYS A 3 -7.86 -7.06 -8.41
C LYS A 3 -6.42 -6.85 -8.88
N ASP A 4 -6.08 -7.25 -10.11
CA ASP A 4 -4.73 -7.06 -10.65
C ASP A 4 -4.42 -5.58 -10.91
N LYS A 5 -5.43 -4.80 -11.34
CA LYS A 5 -5.29 -3.35 -11.51
C LYS A 5 -5.07 -2.66 -10.16
N TYR A 6 -5.85 -3.05 -9.15
CA TYR A 6 -5.67 -2.57 -7.78
C TYR A 6 -4.27 -2.90 -7.24
N LEU A 7 -3.84 -4.16 -7.31
CA LEU A 7 -2.51 -4.58 -6.86
C LEU A 7 -1.41 -3.81 -7.58
N LYS A 8 -1.55 -3.58 -8.89
CA LYS A 8 -0.61 -2.77 -9.67
C LYS A 8 -0.62 -1.30 -9.24
N MET A 9 -1.79 -0.74 -8.95
CA MET A 9 -1.94 0.63 -8.48
C MET A 9 -1.25 0.82 -7.13
N ILE A 10 -1.56 0.00 -6.12
CA ILE A 10 -0.97 0.12 -4.79
C ILE A 10 0.53 -0.22 -4.79
N TYR A 11 0.96 -1.11 -5.68
CA TYR A 11 2.38 -1.37 -5.89
C TYR A 11 3.11 -0.10 -6.39
N ASN A 12 2.64 0.48 -7.49
CA ASN A 12 3.29 1.63 -8.11
C ASN A 12 3.20 2.91 -7.26
N LYS A 13 2.14 3.08 -6.49
CA LYS A 13 1.92 4.27 -5.66
C LYS A 13 2.72 4.23 -4.36
N THR A 14 2.83 3.05 -3.76
CA THR A 14 3.30 2.91 -2.36
C THR A 14 4.40 1.87 -2.22
N ALA A 15 4.14 0.61 -2.63
CA ALA A 15 5.05 -0.48 -2.31
C ALA A 15 6.42 -0.40 -3.03
N VAL A 16 6.47 0.17 -4.24
CA VAL A 16 7.70 0.29 -5.03
C VAL A 16 8.76 1.16 -4.34
N LEU A 17 8.36 2.22 -3.61
CA LEU A 17 9.29 3.07 -2.89
C LEU A 17 9.85 2.38 -1.64
N ILE A 18 9.00 1.59 -0.95
CA ILE A 18 9.40 0.81 0.23
C ILE A 18 10.33 -0.34 -0.19
N GLU A 19 10.02 -1.04 -1.28
CA GLU A 19 10.89 -2.04 -1.91
C GLU A 19 12.26 -1.43 -2.24
N ALA A 20 12.29 -0.29 -2.95
CA ALA A 20 13.53 0.37 -3.32
C ALA A 20 14.35 0.80 -2.08
N SER A 21 13.68 1.34 -1.06
CA SER A 21 14.33 1.78 0.18
C SER A 21 14.95 0.61 0.95
N ALA A 22 14.25 -0.52 1.05
CA ALA A 22 14.76 -1.74 1.67
C ALA A 22 15.96 -2.31 0.90
N ARG A 23 15.91 -2.30 -0.44
CA ARG A 23 17.04 -2.68 -1.30
C ARG A 23 18.26 -1.79 -1.08
N CYS A 24 18.07 -0.47 -1.09
CA CYS A 24 19.16 0.49 -0.85
C CYS A 24 19.83 0.24 0.50
N GLY A 25 19.06 0.00 1.57
CA GLY A 25 19.60 -0.34 2.88
C GLY A 25 20.45 -1.62 2.86
N ALA A 26 19.96 -2.67 2.19
CA ALA A 26 20.70 -3.92 2.05
C ALA A 26 21.99 -3.76 1.24
N ILE A 27 21.96 -3.00 0.13
CA ILE A 27 23.14 -2.70 -0.69
C ILE A 27 24.21 -1.99 0.15
N LEU A 28 23.83 -0.95 0.90
CA LEU A 28 24.74 -0.19 1.75
C LEU A 28 25.36 -1.04 2.88
N ALA A 29 24.64 -2.07 3.33
CA ALA A 29 25.08 -2.99 4.37
C ALA A 29 25.82 -4.23 3.85
N ASN A 30 26.04 -4.36 2.52
CA ASN A 30 26.56 -5.57 1.88
C ASN A 30 25.74 -6.84 2.21
N LEU A 31 24.41 -6.73 2.24
CA LEU A 31 23.47 -7.83 2.46
C LEU A 31 22.76 -8.21 1.15
N ASP A 32 21.95 -9.27 1.18
CA ASP A 32 21.15 -9.72 0.03
C ASP A 32 20.01 -8.73 -0.29
N GLU A 33 20.22 -7.87 -1.29
CA GLU A 33 19.21 -6.91 -1.71
C GLU A 33 17.89 -7.53 -2.18
N LYS A 34 17.89 -8.78 -2.67
CA LYS A 34 16.67 -9.40 -3.19
C LYS A 34 15.72 -9.78 -2.06
N ALA A 35 16.26 -10.39 -1.00
CA ALA A 35 15.49 -10.74 0.18
C ALA A 35 14.87 -9.50 0.85
N PHE A 36 15.63 -8.41 0.97
CA PHE A 36 15.13 -7.16 1.53
C PHE A 36 14.14 -6.44 0.60
N GLY A 37 14.36 -6.51 -0.71
CA GLY A 37 13.40 -5.99 -1.70
C GLY A 37 12.06 -6.73 -1.63
N GLU A 38 12.07 -8.06 -1.57
CA GLU A 38 10.85 -8.86 -1.42
C GLU A 38 10.11 -8.54 -0.12
N TYR A 39 10.86 -8.41 0.98
CA TYR A 39 10.30 -7.93 2.25
C TYR A 39 9.65 -6.55 2.11
N GLY A 40 10.36 -5.56 1.55
CA GLY A 40 9.88 -4.19 1.40
C GLY A 40 8.64 -4.09 0.50
N LYS A 41 8.62 -4.86 -0.59
CA LYS A 41 7.47 -4.97 -1.49
C LYS A 41 6.24 -5.50 -0.75
N ASN A 42 6.38 -6.63 -0.04
CA ASN A 42 5.27 -7.24 0.67
C ASN A 42 4.76 -6.37 1.82
N LEU A 43 5.68 -5.74 2.56
CA LEU A 43 5.36 -4.77 3.60
C LEU A 43 4.57 -3.59 3.05
N GLY A 44 5.03 -3.00 1.94
CA GLY A 44 4.36 -1.85 1.33
C GLY A 44 2.98 -2.16 0.76
N LEU A 45 2.80 -3.36 0.19
CA LEU A 45 1.47 -3.82 -0.24
C LEU A 45 0.53 -4.00 0.95
N ALA A 46 0.99 -4.66 2.01
CA ALA A 46 0.19 -4.87 3.22
C ALA A 46 -0.18 -3.53 3.88
N PHE A 47 0.76 -2.60 3.96
CA PHE A 47 0.54 -1.26 4.49
C PHE A 47 -0.60 -0.53 3.75
N GLN A 48 -0.56 -0.47 2.42
CA GLN A 48 -1.60 0.22 1.66
C GLN A 48 -2.96 -0.48 1.75
N MET A 49 -3.00 -1.81 1.80
CA MET A 49 -4.26 -2.53 1.99
C MET A 49 -4.91 -2.19 3.35
N ILE A 50 -4.12 -2.05 4.41
CA ILE A 50 -4.61 -1.64 5.73
C ILE A 50 -5.07 -0.17 5.71
N ASP A 51 -4.29 0.72 5.09
CA ASP A 51 -4.64 2.14 4.91
C ASP A 51 -6.01 2.31 4.21
N ASP A 52 -6.22 1.59 3.10
CA ASP A 52 -7.50 1.59 2.37
C ASP A 52 -8.67 1.04 3.21
N ILE A 53 -8.43 0.05 4.09
CA ILE A 53 -9.45 -0.47 5.02
C ILE A 53 -9.78 0.56 6.10
N LEU A 54 -8.76 1.26 6.61
CA LEU A 54 -8.93 2.30 7.61
C LEU A 54 -9.71 3.49 7.04
N ASP A 55 -9.49 3.91 5.79
CA ASP A 55 -10.24 5.01 5.14
C ASP A 55 -11.76 4.80 5.12
N ILE A 56 -12.22 3.54 5.22
CA ILE A 56 -13.64 3.17 5.20
C ILE A 56 -14.21 2.97 6.62
N LYS A 57 -13.39 2.50 7.56
CA LYS A 57 -13.84 2.15 8.92
C LYS A 57 -13.55 3.20 9.98
N GLY A 58 -12.65 4.15 9.73
CA GLY A 58 -12.18 5.04 10.79
C GLY A 58 -13.21 6.09 11.19
N ASP A 59 -13.47 6.14 12.50
CA ASP A 59 -14.07 7.29 13.17
C ASP A 59 -13.18 8.53 12.92
N GLU A 60 -13.77 9.65 12.49
CA GLU A 60 -13.09 10.94 12.23
C GLU A 60 -12.12 11.32 13.35
N LYS A 61 -12.43 10.94 14.60
CA LYS A 61 -11.59 11.19 15.78
C LYS A 61 -10.23 10.48 15.75
N THR A 62 -10.09 9.38 15.00
CA THR A 62 -8.88 8.53 14.99
C THR A 62 -8.01 8.78 13.76
N LEU A 63 -8.62 9.14 12.63
CA LEU A 63 -7.92 9.39 11.35
C LEU A 63 -7.61 10.87 11.08
N GLY A 64 -8.29 11.80 11.77
CA GLY A 64 -8.11 13.24 11.57
C GLY A 64 -8.55 13.74 10.19
N LYS A 65 -9.25 12.91 9.41
CA LYS A 65 -9.80 13.21 8.08
C LYS A 65 -11.18 12.54 7.92
N PRO A 66 -12.08 13.11 7.09
CA PRO A 66 -13.38 12.50 6.83
C PRO A 66 -13.24 11.17 6.09
N ALA A 67 -13.98 10.15 6.53
CA ALA A 67 -14.05 8.83 5.89
C ALA A 67 -14.65 8.92 4.46
N MET A 68 -14.36 7.92 3.62
CA MET A 68 -14.80 7.81 2.22
C MET A 68 -14.21 8.83 1.23
N ASN A 69 -12.99 9.32 1.46
CA ASN A 69 -12.36 10.21 0.47
C ASN A 69 -11.97 9.46 -0.80
N ASP A 70 -11.52 8.21 -0.71
CA ASP A 70 -11.10 7.47 -1.90
C ASP A 70 -12.26 7.21 -2.87
N PHE A 71 -13.48 7.00 -2.36
CA PHE A 71 -14.67 6.86 -3.21
C PHE A 71 -15.04 8.18 -3.90
N LYS A 72 -14.97 9.31 -3.18
CA LYS A 72 -15.23 10.64 -3.76
C LYS A 72 -14.22 11.02 -4.84
N GLU A 73 -12.99 10.52 -4.73
CA GLU A 73 -11.94 10.71 -5.73
C GLU A 73 -12.01 9.69 -6.89
N GLY A 74 -13.00 8.79 -6.90
CA GLY A 74 -13.19 7.80 -7.96
C GLY A 74 -12.19 6.64 -7.94
N LYS A 75 -11.53 6.38 -6.81
CA LYS A 75 -10.62 5.24 -6.67
C LYS A 75 -11.39 4.02 -6.19
N THR A 76 -11.34 2.95 -6.98
CA THR A 76 -11.86 1.64 -6.59
C THR A 76 -10.81 0.91 -5.73
N THR A 77 -10.86 1.11 -4.41
CA THR A 77 -9.96 0.44 -3.45
C THR A 77 -10.47 -0.94 -3.04
N LEU A 78 -9.65 -1.72 -2.33
CA LEU A 78 -9.90 -3.14 -2.02
C LEU A 78 -11.31 -3.42 -1.49
N PRO A 79 -11.88 -2.64 -0.55
CA PRO A 79 -13.19 -2.96 -0.01
C PRO A 79 -14.33 -2.77 -1.02
N TYR A 80 -14.19 -1.88 -2.01
CA TYR A 80 -15.17 -1.71 -3.09
C TYR A 80 -15.08 -2.79 -4.16
N ILE A 81 -13.93 -3.47 -4.29
CA ILE A 81 -13.75 -4.59 -5.23
C ILE A 81 -14.43 -5.87 -4.73
N TYR A 82 -14.58 -6.02 -3.40
CA TYR A 82 -15.18 -7.20 -2.77
C TYR A 82 -16.62 -6.98 -2.27
N LEU A 83 -17.21 -5.82 -2.55
CA LEU A 83 -18.61 -5.47 -2.24
C LEU A 83 -19.52 -5.81 -3.43
#